data_AF-A0A4U0WQQ0-F1
#
_entry.id   AF-A0A4U0WQQ0-F1
#
_cell.length_a   1.000
_cell.length_b   1.000
_cell.length_c   1.000
_cell.angle_alpha   90.00
_cell.angle_beta   90.00
_cell.angle_gamma   90.00
#
_symmetry.space_group_name_H-M   'P 1'
#
loop_
_entity.id
_entity.type
_entity.pdbx_description
1 polymer ?
#
loop_
_entity_poly.entity_id
_entity_poly.type
_entity_poly.pdbx_seq_one_letter_code
_entity_poly.pdbx_strand_id
1 'polypeptide(L)'
;MQFTTNLNMALAANIPLISTVSICSNSAQWTLPDNLLVQDWANGVACGQKNPAVNMDIMGFCNREVGSNNHASANNLTIGHPWARNGVQHDGWKVGITGPICPGNSKLVPSNYCNAQMHFLCANVGGPKGAGTGYFGAGGCHESKIERV
;
A
#
# COMPACT_ATOMS: atom_id res chain seq x y z
N MET A 1 -42.50 14.65 -45.87
CA MET A 1 -41.69 14.61 -44.65
C MET A 1 -40.72 13.46 -44.76
N GLN A 2 -39.43 13.73 -44.98
CA GLN A 2 -38.30 12.86 -44.64
C GLN A 2 -37.02 13.65 -44.96
N PHE A 3 -36.41 14.23 -43.93
CA PHE A 3 -35.05 14.75 -43.98
C PHE A 3 -34.12 13.58 -43.62
N THR A 4 -33.24 13.20 -44.54
CA THR A 4 -32.16 12.25 -44.31
C THR A 4 -30.98 12.99 -43.70
N THR A 5 -30.71 12.75 -42.42
CA THR A 5 -29.42 13.07 -41.79
C THR A 5 -28.71 11.77 -41.45
N ASN A 6 -27.75 11.38 -42.30
CA ASN A 6 -26.79 10.34 -41.96
C ASN A 6 -25.82 10.92 -40.93
N LEU A 7 -25.95 10.47 -39.69
CA LEU A 7 -24.96 10.69 -38.62
C LEU A 7 -23.71 9.86 -38.97
N ASN A 8 -22.61 10.54 -39.31
CA ASN A 8 -21.30 9.89 -39.38
C ASN A 8 -20.90 9.44 -37.98
N MET A 9 -20.73 8.13 -37.80
CA MET A 9 -20.10 7.52 -36.63
C MET A 9 -18.67 8.03 -36.50
N ALA A 10 -18.39 8.79 -35.43
CA ALA A 10 -17.04 9.12 -35.03
C ALA A 10 -16.35 7.83 -34.52
N LEU A 11 -15.32 7.41 -35.23
CA LEU A 11 -14.40 6.36 -34.81
C LEU A 11 -13.53 6.93 -33.69
N ALA A 12 -13.85 6.62 -32.43
CA ALA A 12 -12.98 6.93 -31.29
C ALA A 12 -11.75 6.01 -31.34
N ALA A 13 -10.65 6.51 -31.90
CA ALA A 13 -9.37 5.85 -31.86
C ALA A 13 -8.80 5.91 -30.44
N ASN A 14 -8.69 4.75 -29.80
CA ASN A 14 -7.86 4.52 -28.63
C ASN A 14 -6.39 4.86 -28.96
N ILE A 15 -5.88 5.96 -28.43
CA ILE A 15 -4.44 6.20 -28.36
C ILE A 15 -4.10 6.51 -26.89
N PRO A 16 -3.30 5.66 -26.21
CA PRO A 16 -2.93 5.89 -24.82
C PRO A 16 -2.01 7.11 -24.72
N LEU A 17 -2.41 8.07 -23.89
CA LEU A 17 -1.56 9.16 -23.41
C LEU A 17 -0.44 8.57 -22.54
N ILE A 18 0.68 8.22 -23.16
CA ILE A 18 1.92 7.98 -22.43
C ILE A 18 2.47 9.36 -22.04
N SER A 19 2.10 9.84 -20.85
CA SER A 19 2.84 10.93 -20.19
C SER A 19 4.11 10.35 -19.61
N THR A 20 5.22 10.42 -20.35
CA THR A 20 6.56 10.22 -19.79
C THR A 20 6.91 11.42 -18.91
N VAL A 21 6.53 11.36 -17.63
CA VAL A 21 7.14 12.21 -16.61
C VAL A 21 8.54 11.65 -16.37
N SER A 22 9.54 12.34 -16.91
CA SER A 22 10.94 12.11 -16.57
C SER A 22 11.17 12.60 -15.14
N ILE A 23 11.13 11.68 -14.18
CA ILE A 23 11.52 11.94 -12.79
C ILE A 23 12.98 11.53 -12.68
N CYS A 24 13.83 12.50 -12.30
CA CYS A 24 15.26 12.35 -12.12
C CYS A 24 15.66 11.03 -11.45
N SER A 25 16.54 10.30 -12.15
CA SER A 25 17.16 9.05 -11.74
C SER A 25 17.94 9.20 -10.42
N ASN A 26 17.31 8.80 -9.32
CA ASN A 26 17.96 8.35 -8.07
C ASN A 26 17.02 7.42 -7.28
N SER A 27 16.24 6.60 -7.98
CA SER A 27 15.44 5.57 -7.34
C SER A 27 16.32 4.33 -7.12
N ALA A 28 16.65 4.06 -5.85
CA ALA A 28 16.72 2.68 -5.42
C ALA A 28 15.36 2.07 -5.78
N GLN A 29 15.27 1.43 -6.94
CA GLN A 29 14.04 0.90 -7.46
C GLN A 29 13.59 -0.18 -6.48
N TRP A 30 12.53 0.13 -5.74
CA TRP A 30 11.70 -0.89 -5.13
C TRP A 30 11.17 -1.76 -6.26
N THR A 31 11.87 -2.85 -6.61
CA THR A 31 11.27 -3.95 -7.36
C THR A 31 10.36 -4.73 -6.42
N LEU A 32 9.40 -4.04 -5.83
CA LEU A 32 8.15 -4.65 -5.40
C LEU A 32 7.33 -4.80 -6.68
N PRO A 33 6.69 -5.94 -6.90
CA PRO A 33 5.95 -6.11 -8.14
C PRO A 33 4.84 -5.04 -8.17
N ASP A 34 4.81 -4.24 -9.25
CA ASP A 34 3.81 -3.17 -9.46
C ASP A 34 2.36 -3.68 -9.30
N ASN A 35 2.18 -4.99 -9.41
CA ASN A 35 0.91 -5.68 -9.16
C ASN A 35 0.33 -5.42 -7.75
N LEU A 36 1.13 -5.22 -6.70
CA LEU A 36 0.63 -5.05 -5.34
C LEU A 36 -0.10 -3.72 -5.17
N LEU A 37 0.43 -2.64 -5.74
CA LEU A 37 -0.24 -1.34 -5.75
C LEU A 37 -1.52 -1.37 -6.58
N VAL A 38 -1.50 -2.04 -7.74
CA VAL A 38 -2.68 -2.19 -8.59
C VAL A 38 -3.79 -3.00 -7.89
N GLN A 39 -3.42 -4.00 -7.12
CA GLN A 39 -4.35 -4.86 -6.38
C GLN A 39 -4.71 -4.33 -4.99
N ASP A 40 -4.11 -3.23 -4.53
CA ASP A 40 -4.29 -2.70 -3.17
C ASP A 40 -5.78 -2.52 -2.84
N TRP A 41 -6.54 -1.89 -3.73
CA TRP A 41 -7.97 -1.70 -3.52
C TRP A 41 -8.73 -3.02 -3.35
N ALA A 42 -8.48 -4.01 -4.22
CA ALA A 42 -9.15 -5.31 -4.15
C ALA A 42 -8.75 -6.08 -2.89
N ASN A 43 -7.46 -6.01 -2.51
CA ASN A 43 -6.95 -6.61 -1.30
C ASN A 43 -7.50 -5.91 -0.04
N GLY A 44 -7.66 -4.59 -0.07
CA GLY A 44 -8.25 -3.81 1.02
C GLY A 44 -9.73 -4.16 1.23
N VAL A 45 -10.50 -4.31 0.15
CA VAL A 45 -11.89 -4.81 0.23
C VAL A 45 -11.94 -6.22 0.82
N ALA A 46 -11.10 -7.14 0.33
CA ALA A 46 -11.04 -8.51 0.84
C ALA A 46 -10.59 -8.57 2.31
N CYS A 47 -9.62 -7.73 2.70
CA CYS A 47 -9.19 -7.60 4.10
C CYS A 47 -10.33 -7.07 4.97
N GLY A 48 -11.02 -6.01 4.55
CA GLY A 48 -12.16 -5.44 5.28
C GLY A 48 -13.31 -6.43 5.49
N GLN A 49 -13.57 -7.30 4.51
CA GLN A 49 -14.53 -8.39 4.66
C GLN A 49 -14.06 -9.47 5.65
N LYS A 50 -12.75 -9.74 5.70
CA LYS A 50 -12.15 -10.74 6.58
C LYS A 50 -12.02 -10.26 8.02
N ASN A 51 -11.63 -9.01 8.21
CA ASN A 51 -11.52 -8.34 9.50
C ASN A 51 -11.50 -6.81 9.33
N PRO A 52 -12.65 -6.13 9.56
CA PRO A 52 -12.75 -4.69 9.38
C PRO A 52 -11.88 -3.90 10.37
N ALA A 53 -11.63 -4.43 11.58
CA ALA A 53 -10.77 -3.79 12.57
C ALA A 53 -9.33 -3.72 12.07
N VAL A 54 -8.78 -4.85 11.60
CA VAL A 54 -7.44 -4.89 11.00
C VAL A 54 -7.34 -3.96 9.80
N ASN A 55 -8.37 -3.91 8.94
CA ASN A 55 -8.35 -3.01 7.78
C ASN A 55 -8.27 -1.52 8.18
N MET A 56 -8.98 -1.12 9.24
CA MET A 56 -8.87 0.23 9.80
C MET A 56 -7.50 0.49 10.43
N ASP A 57 -6.95 -0.50 11.14
CA ASP A 57 -5.64 -0.38 11.78
C ASP A 57 -4.50 -0.26 10.77
N ILE A 58 -4.61 -0.96 9.64
CA ILE A 58 -3.68 -0.83 8.50
C ILE A 58 -3.68 0.59 7.99
N MET A 59 -4.85 1.16 7.72
CA MET A 59 -4.94 2.56 7.28
C MET A 59 -4.41 3.53 8.34
N GLY A 60 -4.74 3.32 9.63
CA GLY A 60 -4.25 4.15 10.72
C GLY A 60 -2.73 4.07 10.92
N PHE A 61 -2.14 2.91 10.68
CA PHE A 61 -0.70 2.70 10.71
C PHE A 61 -0.05 3.36 9.49
N CYS A 62 -0.43 2.98 8.28
CA CYS A 62 0.23 3.41 7.05
C CYS A 62 -0.03 4.87 6.66
N ASN A 63 -1.13 5.47 7.11
CA ASN A 63 -1.54 6.84 6.75
C ASN A 63 -1.40 7.85 7.89
N ARG A 64 -0.65 7.53 8.95
CA ARG A 64 -0.57 8.41 10.13
C ARG A 64 -0.07 9.82 9.75
N GLU A 65 -0.92 10.81 9.99
CA GLU A 65 -0.53 12.22 10.12
C GLU A 65 0.42 12.37 11.31
N VAL A 66 1.54 13.04 11.08
CA VAL A 66 2.54 13.31 12.11
C VAL A 66 1.96 14.33 13.10
N GLY A 67 1.23 13.83 14.11
CA GLY A 67 0.77 14.49 15.34
C GLY A 67 0.44 15.99 15.27
N SER A 68 -0.85 16.34 15.37
CA SER A 68 -1.47 17.61 15.79
C SER A 68 -1.02 18.94 15.17
N ASN A 69 0.18 19.11 14.63
CA ASN A 69 0.74 20.41 14.25
C ASN A 69 1.36 20.43 12.85
N ASN A 70 1.37 19.32 12.11
CA ASN A 70 1.87 19.32 10.73
C ASN A 70 0.99 18.42 9.85
N HIS A 71 0.17 19.06 9.01
CA HIS A 71 -0.55 18.49 7.87
C HIS A 71 0.40 17.98 6.76
N ALA A 72 1.51 17.37 7.14
CA ALA A 72 2.37 16.63 6.26
C ALA A 72 2.14 15.17 6.57
N SER A 73 1.42 14.48 5.69
CA SER A 73 1.57 13.04 5.55
C SER A 73 3.07 12.77 5.50
N ALA A 74 3.64 12.13 6.53
CA ALA A 74 4.99 11.60 6.40
C ALA A 74 4.86 10.49 5.34
N ASN A 75 5.00 10.87 4.08
CA ASN A 75 4.67 10.03 2.94
C ASN A 75 5.47 8.73 2.91
N ASN A 76 6.50 8.61 3.76
CA ASN A 76 7.38 7.45 3.87
C ASN A 76 7.59 7.02 5.33
N LEU A 77 7.25 5.77 5.60
CA LEU A 77 7.46 5.04 6.83
C LEU A 77 8.89 4.54 6.88
N THR A 78 9.65 4.88 7.92
CA THR A 78 11.06 4.45 8.03
C THR A 78 11.18 3.16 8.84
N ILE A 79 11.62 2.07 8.19
CA ILE A 79 11.91 0.78 8.83
C ILE A 79 13.01 0.97 9.88
N GLY A 80 12.77 0.43 11.08
CA GLY A 80 13.65 0.56 12.24
C GLY A 80 13.35 1.76 13.14
N HIS A 81 12.46 2.68 12.73
CA HIS A 81 11.94 3.72 13.62
C HIS A 81 11.11 3.07 14.76
N PRO A 82 11.20 3.54 16.03
CA PRO A 82 10.48 2.93 17.15
C PRO A 82 8.99 2.77 16.91
N TRP A 83 8.34 3.74 16.27
CA TRP A 83 6.92 3.64 15.92
C TRP A 83 6.60 2.48 14.95
N ALA A 84 7.40 2.30 13.89
CA ALA A 84 7.18 1.24 12.90
C ALA A 84 7.36 -0.14 13.54
N ARG A 85 8.38 -0.25 14.40
CA ARG A 85 8.71 -1.46 15.15
C ARG A 85 7.69 -1.79 16.24
N ASN A 86 7.25 -0.80 16.99
CA ASN A 86 6.28 -0.99 18.07
C ASN A 86 4.88 -1.26 17.50
N GLY A 87 4.61 -0.83 16.27
CA GLY A 87 3.32 -0.97 15.63
C GLY A 87 2.27 -0.03 16.22
N VAL A 88 1.10 -0.02 15.60
CA VAL A 88 -0.11 0.57 16.15
C VAL A 88 -1.00 -0.56 16.63
N GLN A 89 -1.49 -0.43 17.87
CA GLN A 89 -2.45 -1.36 18.45
C GLN A 89 -3.81 -0.67 18.52
N HIS A 90 -4.84 -1.34 18.01
CA HIS A 90 -6.22 -0.90 18.10
C HIS A 90 -7.14 -2.12 18.00
N ASP A 91 -8.29 -2.10 18.69
CA ASP A 91 -9.27 -3.22 18.72
C ASP A 91 -8.69 -4.64 18.96
N GLY A 92 -7.64 -4.74 19.78
CA GLY A 92 -7.00 -6.02 20.10
C GLY A 92 -6.12 -6.60 18.98
N TRP A 93 -5.84 -5.79 17.95
CA TRP A 93 -4.92 -6.10 16.86
C TRP A 93 -3.75 -5.14 16.89
N LYS A 94 -2.62 -5.62 16.38
CA LYS A 94 -1.40 -4.84 16.23
C LYS A 94 -0.88 -5.01 14.81
N VAL A 95 -0.67 -3.89 14.14
CA VAL A 95 -0.08 -3.80 12.80
C VAL A 95 1.28 -3.11 12.93
N GLY A 96 2.32 -3.73 12.38
CA GLY A 96 3.67 -3.18 12.47
C GLY A 96 4.58 -3.69 11.36
N ILE A 97 5.65 -2.92 11.10
CA ILE A 97 6.71 -3.31 10.18
C ILE A 97 8.00 -3.41 10.99
N THR A 98 8.50 -4.64 11.09
CA THR A 98 9.80 -4.99 11.68
C THR A 98 10.69 -5.63 10.61
N GLY A 99 11.61 -6.53 10.97
CA GLY A 99 12.41 -7.30 10.01
C GLY A 99 13.77 -6.67 9.64
N PRO A 100 14.70 -7.51 9.14
CA PRO A 100 16.13 -7.32 9.33
C PRO A 100 16.65 -6.09 8.59
N ILE A 101 17.52 -5.33 9.25
CA ILE A 101 18.08 -4.03 8.82
C ILE A 101 18.19 -3.92 7.29
N CYS A 102 17.18 -3.33 6.65
CA CYS A 102 17.24 -3.02 5.22
C CYS A 102 18.45 -2.11 4.97
N PRO A 103 19.13 -2.25 3.81
CA PRO A 103 20.14 -1.27 3.41
C PRO A 103 19.52 0.13 3.39
N GLY A 104 20.32 1.17 3.67
CA GLY A 104 19.81 2.51 3.98
C GLY A 104 18.84 3.09 2.94
N ASN A 105 19.02 2.73 1.68
CA ASN A 105 18.17 3.10 0.55
C ASN A 105 16.80 2.39 0.50
N SER A 106 16.64 1.28 1.23
CA SER A 106 15.40 0.49 1.32
C SER A 106 14.70 0.63 2.67
N LYS A 107 15.08 1.63 3.49
CA LYS A 107 14.43 1.88 4.78
C LYS A 107 13.14 2.70 4.67
N LEU A 108 12.92 3.41 3.55
CA LEU A 108 11.78 4.30 3.36
C LEU A 108 10.65 3.62 2.58
N VAL A 109 9.58 3.23 3.26
CA VAL A 109 8.40 2.60 2.64
C VAL A 109 7.32 3.65 2.44
N PRO A 110 6.94 4.01 1.21
CA PRO A 110 5.89 4.99 1.00
C PRO A 110 4.52 4.48 1.49
N SER A 111 3.64 5.39 1.90
CA SER A 111 2.36 5.07 2.55
C SER A 111 1.46 4.14 1.71
N ASN A 112 1.33 4.40 0.40
CA ASN A 112 0.60 3.53 -0.54
C ASN A 112 1.20 2.12 -0.62
N TYR A 113 2.52 1.98 -0.57
CA TYR A 113 3.18 0.68 -0.52
C TYR A 113 2.93 -0.03 0.82
N CYS A 114 2.95 0.70 1.94
CA CYS A 114 2.62 0.14 3.25
C CYS A 114 1.20 -0.45 3.24
N ASN A 115 0.22 0.32 2.73
CA ASN A 115 -1.17 -0.15 2.59
C ASN A 115 -1.24 -1.42 1.74
N ALA A 116 -0.65 -1.38 0.54
CA ALA A 116 -0.67 -2.52 -0.38
C ALA A 116 -0.08 -3.80 0.22
N GLN A 117 1.05 -3.69 0.94
CA GLN A 117 1.69 -4.84 1.59
C GLN A 117 0.82 -5.42 2.70
N MET A 118 0.26 -4.56 3.54
CA MET A 118 -0.56 -4.97 4.68
C MET A 118 -1.92 -5.51 4.26
N HIS A 119 -2.58 -4.90 3.27
CA HIS A 119 -3.83 -5.42 2.71
C HIS A 119 -3.59 -6.75 2.02
N PHE A 120 -2.51 -6.90 1.24
CA PHE A 120 -2.15 -8.18 0.65
C PHE A 120 -1.90 -9.26 1.71
N LEU A 121 -1.15 -8.91 2.77
CA LEU A 121 -0.91 -9.80 3.91
C LEU A 121 -2.24 -10.22 4.53
N CYS A 122 -3.09 -9.27 4.93
CA CYS A 122 -4.38 -9.56 5.54
C CYS A 122 -5.29 -10.43 4.66
N ALA A 123 -5.42 -10.09 3.38
CA ALA A 123 -6.34 -10.75 2.45
C ALA A 123 -5.85 -12.16 2.09
N ASN A 124 -4.60 -12.31 1.67
CA ASN A 124 -4.13 -13.50 0.95
C ASN A 124 -3.21 -14.41 1.77
N VAL A 125 -2.33 -13.83 2.61
CA VAL A 125 -1.27 -14.59 3.28
C VAL A 125 -1.61 -14.90 4.74
N GLY A 126 -2.25 -13.95 5.41
CA GLY A 126 -2.63 -14.04 6.81
C GLY A 126 -3.67 -15.13 7.03
N GLY A 127 -3.55 -15.81 8.16
CA GLY A 127 -4.49 -16.81 8.62
C GLY A 127 -5.85 -16.22 9.02
N PRO A 128 -6.56 -16.87 9.95
CA PRO A 128 -7.87 -16.41 10.42
C PRO A 128 -7.83 -14.93 10.83
N LYS A 129 -8.82 -14.16 10.38
CA LYS A 129 -8.95 -12.72 10.65
C LYS A 129 -7.79 -11.83 10.16
N GLY A 130 -6.97 -12.32 9.22
CA GLY A 130 -5.89 -11.55 8.60
C GLY A 130 -4.58 -11.52 9.40
N ALA A 131 -4.50 -12.28 10.50
CA ALA A 131 -3.29 -12.39 11.32
C ALA A 131 -2.18 -13.10 10.53
N GLY A 132 -0.98 -12.54 10.49
CA GLY A 132 0.11 -13.15 9.75
C GLY A 132 1.38 -12.32 9.72
N THR A 133 2.39 -12.89 9.07
CA THR A 133 3.67 -12.25 8.82
C THR A 133 4.02 -12.41 7.34
N GLY A 134 4.51 -11.34 6.73
CA GLY A 134 4.97 -11.34 5.34
C GLY A 134 6.28 -10.58 5.21
N TYR A 135 7.12 -11.00 4.28
CA TYR A 135 8.40 -10.34 4.02
C TYR A 135 8.33 -9.61 2.69
N PHE A 136 8.69 -8.33 2.72
CA PHE A 136 8.57 -7.42 1.59
C PHE A 136 9.90 -6.71 1.32
N GLY A 137 9.94 -5.94 0.23
CA GLY A 137 11.06 -5.10 -0.16
C GLY A 137 12.20 -5.86 -0.82
N ALA A 138 13.27 -5.14 -1.15
CA ALA A 138 14.42 -5.72 -1.83
C ALA A 138 14.99 -6.91 -1.04
N GLY A 139 14.93 -8.11 -1.62
CA GLY A 139 15.37 -9.35 -0.97
C GLY A 139 14.57 -9.77 0.26
N GLY A 140 13.34 -9.25 0.45
CA GLY A 140 12.52 -9.56 1.63
C GLY A 140 13.04 -8.92 2.92
N CYS A 141 13.75 -7.78 2.82
CA CYS A 141 14.45 -7.18 3.95
C CYS A 141 13.53 -6.63 5.06
N HIS A 142 12.24 -6.39 4.83
CA HIS A 142 11.34 -5.93 5.90
C HIS A 142 10.20 -6.91 6.13
N GLU A 143 9.85 -7.07 7.39
CA GLU A 143 8.81 -7.96 7.89
C GLU A 143 7.58 -7.14 8.26
N SER A 144 6.48 -7.33 7.54
CA SER A 144 5.19 -6.80 7.92
C SER A 144 4.44 -7.82 8.76
N LYS A 145 3.87 -7.39 9.87
CA LYS A 145 3.19 -8.26 10.84
C LYS A 145 1.84 -7.70 11.25
N ILE A 146 0.86 -8.59 11.29
CA ILE A 146 -0.49 -8.38 11.82
C ILE A 146 -0.70 -9.45 12.89
N GLU A 147 -0.83 -9.05 14.15
CA GLU A 147 -0.97 -9.99 15.26
C GLU A 147 -2.09 -9.58 16.22
N ARG A 148 -2.69 -10.57 16.88
CA ARG A 148 -3.65 -10.32 17.94
C ARG A 148 -2.88 -10.07 19.24
N VAL A 149 -3.30 -9.07 20.00
CA VAL A 149 -2.73 -8.69 21.31
C VAL A 149 -3.64 -9.19 22.43
#